data_AF-D3RWH7-F1
#
_entry.id   AF-D3RWH7-F1
#
_cell.length_a   1.000
_cell.length_b   1.000
_cell.length_c   1.000
_cell.angle_alpha   90.00
_cell.angle_beta   90.00
_cell.angle_gamma   90.00
#
_symmetry.space_group_name_H-M   'P 1'
#
loop_
_entity.id
_entity.type
_entity.pdbx_description
1 polymer ?
#
loop_
_entity_poly.entity_id
_entity_poly.type
_entity_poly.pdbx_seq_one_letter_code
_entity_poly.pdbx_strand_id
1 'polypeptide(L)'
;MSLKTQSGKLVVLALTAVLSQQAFSASVPKLSSSCPNGYRTDGSSGYCTPISSSKPAPQVVQKLTNICPNGYRTDGSSGYCTQISSSTPAPRVIPKTGTSCPSGFLTDGSSGYCSENK
;
A
#
# COMPACT_ATOMS: atom_id res chain seq x y z
N MET A 1 -33.15 -10.59 46.88
CA MET A 1 -33.86 -10.31 45.61
C MET A 1 -34.19 -8.82 45.56
N SER A 2 -34.19 -8.27 44.35
CA SER A 2 -34.59 -6.90 43.94
C SER A 2 -33.46 -5.89 43.68
N LEU A 3 -33.12 -5.85 42.38
CA LEU A 3 -32.47 -4.76 41.65
C LEU A 3 -33.22 -3.44 41.83
N LYS A 4 -32.47 -2.34 41.91
CA LYS A 4 -32.91 -1.04 41.40
C LYS A 4 -31.76 -0.41 40.62
N THR A 5 -31.86 -0.55 39.30
CA THR A 5 -31.15 0.23 38.29
C THR A 5 -31.40 1.71 38.52
N GLN A 6 -30.35 2.51 38.71
CA GLN A 6 -30.40 3.96 38.52
C GLN A 6 -29.44 4.36 37.41
N SER A 7 -30.06 4.97 36.41
CA SER A 7 -29.56 5.50 35.17
C SER A 7 -28.57 6.64 35.41
N GLY A 8 -27.39 6.57 34.81
CA GLY A 8 -26.42 7.65 34.94
C GLY A 8 -25.20 7.46 34.06
N LYS A 9 -25.32 7.92 32.81
CA LYS A 9 -24.24 8.13 31.83
C LYS A 9 -23.54 6.85 31.38
N LEU A 10 -24.16 6.22 30.37
CA LEU A 10 -23.46 5.38 29.41
C LEU A 10 -22.34 6.23 28.79
N VAL A 11 -21.11 6.06 29.29
CA VAL A 11 -19.91 6.58 28.63
C VAL A 11 -19.82 5.82 27.33
N VAL A 12 -20.34 6.43 26.27
CA VAL A 12 -20.11 5.98 24.90
C VAL A 12 -18.62 6.13 24.67
N LEU A 13 -17.89 5.05 24.93
CA LEU A 13 -16.56 4.81 24.39
C LEU A 13 -16.74 4.71 22.88
N ALA A 14 -16.81 5.89 22.24
CA ALA A 14 -16.64 6.01 20.81
C ALA A 14 -15.20 5.54 20.53
N LEU A 15 -15.05 4.26 20.17
CA LEU A 15 -13.94 3.83 19.34
C LEU A 15 -14.10 4.59 18.03
N THR A 16 -13.57 5.81 17.99
CA THR A 16 -13.29 6.49 16.75
C THR A 16 -12.28 5.62 16.02
N ALA A 17 -12.78 4.82 15.08
CA ALA A 17 -11.94 4.25 14.04
C ALA A 17 -11.22 5.43 13.40
N VAL A 18 -9.94 5.59 13.73
CA VAL A 18 -9.05 6.49 13.02
C VAL A 18 -8.91 5.89 11.64
N LEU A 19 -9.83 6.25 10.73
CA LEU A 19 -9.55 6.17 9.31
C LEU A 19 -8.40 7.16 9.11
N SER A 20 -7.18 6.64 9.18
CA SER A 20 -5.98 7.33 8.77
C SER A 20 -6.19 7.75 7.32
N GLN A 21 -6.72 8.95 7.13
CA GLN A 21 -6.66 9.68 5.89
C GLN A 21 -5.19 10.03 5.71
N GLN A 22 -4.46 9.05 5.17
CA GLN A 22 -3.06 9.21 4.81
C GLN A 22 -3.06 10.29 3.74
N ALA A 23 -2.66 11.49 4.13
CA ALA A 23 -2.31 12.55 3.21
C ALA A 23 -1.36 11.92 2.18
N PHE A 24 -1.71 11.99 0.89
CA PHE A 24 -0.93 11.45 -0.22
C PHE A 24 0.35 12.27 -0.43
N SER A 25 1.20 12.35 0.60
CA SER A 25 2.63 12.39 0.35
C SER A 25 2.97 11.01 -0.21
N ALA A 26 3.55 10.96 -1.41
CA ALA A 26 3.98 9.72 -2.07
C ALA A 26 5.16 9.06 -1.33
N SER A 27 5.15 9.04 0.00
CA SER A 27 6.10 8.33 0.83
C SER A 27 5.67 6.88 1.00
N VAL A 28 6.60 5.95 0.85
CA VAL A 28 6.37 4.52 1.06
C VAL A 28 7.22 4.02 2.23
N PRO A 29 6.80 3.01 3.00
CA PRO A 29 7.63 2.48 4.08
C PRO A 29 8.94 1.91 3.55
N LYS A 30 10.00 2.00 4.34
CA LYS A 30 11.29 1.41 4.01
C LYS A 30 11.29 -0.07 4.40
N LEU A 31 11.07 -0.95 3.44
CA LEU A 31 10.94 -2.41 3.67
C LEU A 31 12.29 -3.14 3.80
N SER A 32 13.39 -2.47 3.44
CA SER A 32 14.73 -3.04 3.41
C SER A 32 15.78 -1.97 3.73
N SER A 33 17.07 -2.29 3.64
CA SER A 33 18.16 -1.32 3.82
C SER A 33 18.13 -0.17 2.80
N SER A 34 17.42 -0.35 1.67
CA SER A 34 17.38 0.59 0.54
C SER A 34 15.96 1.00 0.18
N CYS A 35 15.79 2.26 -0.25
CA CYS A 35 14.55 2.77 -0.82
C CYS A 35 14.42 2.41 -2.31
N PRO A 36 13.20 2.34 -2.85
CA PRO A 36 13.03 2.06 -4.27
C PRO A 36 13.58 3.17 -5.16
N ASN A 37 13.92 2.84 -6.40
CA ASN A 37 14.40 3.84 -7.37
C ASN A 37 13.41 5.01 -7.51
N GLY A 38 13.93 6.24 -7.49
CA GLY A 38 13.11 7.46 -7.49
C GLY A 38 12.74 7.96 -6.08
N TYR A 39 13.14 7.22 -5.03
CA TYR A 39 12.92 7.56 -3.63
C TYR A 39 14.24 7.64 -2.85
N ARG A 40 14.26 8.44 -1.79
CA ARG A 40 15.35 8.52 -0.81
C ARG A 40 14.82 8.25 0.59
N THR A 41 15.69 7.80 1.49
CA THR A 41 15.31 7.71 2.91
C THR A 41 15.10 9.12 3.46
N ASP A 42 14.01 9.32 4.20
CA ASP A 42 13.64 10.60 4.81
C ASP A 42 14.50 10.98 6.04
N GLY A 43 15.56 10.21 6.31
CA GLY A 43 16.41 10.33 7.49
C GLY A 43 16.17 9.18 8.46
N SER A 44 15.22 9.34 9.39
CA SER A 44 15.03 8.43 10.53
C SER A 44 13.62 7.86 10.69
N SER A 45 12.66 8.31 9.88
CA SER A 45 11.25 7.95 10.03
C SER A 45 10.92 6.51 9.59
N GLY A 46 11.87 5.82 8.93
CA GLY A 46 11.60 4.51 8.32
C GLY A 46 10.77 4.60 7.04
N TYR A 47 10.69 5.78 6.42
CA TYR A 47 10.00 6.00 5.15
C TYR A 47 10.96 6.43 4.04
N CYS A 48 10.52 6.16 2.82
CA CYS A 48 11.14 6.54 1.57
C CYS A 48 10.28 7.62 0.92
N THR A 49 10.85 8.80 0.67
CA THR A 49 10.18 9.94 0.05
C THR A 49 10.68 10.16 -1.38
N PRO A 50 9.85 10.72 -2.29
CA PRO A 50 10.28 11.03 -3.65
C PRO A 50 11.52 11.91 -3.68
N ILE A 51 12.46 11.62 -4.59
CA ILE A 51 13.68 12.41 -4.75
C ILE A 51 13.34 13.82 -5.29
N SER A 52 12.40 13.92 -6.22
CA SER A 52 11.97 15.17 -6.84
C SER A 52 10.53 15.49 -6.47
N SER A 53 10.27 16.77 -6.17
CA SER A 53 8.91 17.31 -6.03
C SER A 53 8.31 17.77 -7.36
N SER A 54 9.13 17.94 -8.41
CA SER A 54 8.71 18.45 -9.73
C SER A 54 8.35 17.34 -10.72
N LYS A 55 8.72 16.09 -10.43
CA LYS A 55 8.35 14.92 -11.24
C LYS A 55 7.67 13.90 -10.34
N PRO A 56 6.57 13.27 -10.80
CA PRO A 56 5.94 12.19 -10.05
C PRO A 56 6.94 11.06 -9.87
N ALA A 57 6.99 10.51 -8.65
CA ALA A 57 7.75 9.31 -8.38
C ALA A 57 7.17 8.13 -9.19
N PRO A 58 8.00 7.13 -9.56
CA PRO A 58 7.50 5.94 -10.21
C PRO A 58 6.53 5.20 -9.27
N GLN A 59 5.46 4.65 -9.83
CA GLN A 59 4.53 3.80 -9.10
C GLN A 59 5.25 2.55 -8.60
N VAL A 60 5.12 2.28 -7.30
CA VAL A 60 5.70 1.12 -6.63
C VAL A 60 4.65 0.36 -5.83
N VAL A 61 4.82 -0.96 -5.75
CA VAL A 61 4.00 -1.85 -4.92
C VAL A 61 4.91 -2.81 -4.17
N GLN A 62 4.51 -3.23 -2.97
CA GLN A 62 5.31 -4.16 -2.18
C GLN A 62 5.51 -5.47 -2.95
N LYS A 63 6.70 -6.06 -2.86
CA LYS A 63 6.95 -7.39 -3.42
C LYS A 63 6.41 -8.44 -2.45
N LEU A 64 5.27 -9.05 -2.77
CA LEU A 64 4.61 -10.05 -1.92
C LEU A 64 5.15 -11.47 -2.13
N THR A 65 5.60 -11.78 -3.35
CA THR A 65 6.22 -13.05 -3.72
C THR A 65 7.55 -12.81 -4.44
N ASN A 66 8.17 -13.85 -4.98
CA ASN A 66 9.37 -13.69 -5.81
C ASN A 66 9.09 -13.01 -7.17
N ILE A 67 7.83 -12.87 -7.58
CA ILE A 67 7.40 -12.35 -8.88
C ILE A 67 6.63 -11.03 -8.69
N CYS A 68 6.91 -10.05 -9.54
CA CYS A 68 6.17 -8.79 -9.56
C CYS A 68 4.93 -8.89 -10.47
N PRO A 69 3.87 -8.12 -10.17
CA PRO A 69 2.69 -8.11 -11.02
C PRO A 69 3.01 -7.58 -12.43
N ASN A 70 2.17 -7.95 -13.40
CA ASN A 70 2.30 -7.49 -14.79
C ASN A 70 2.39 -5.96 -14.88
N GLY A 71 3.34 -5.46 -15.67
CA GLY A 71 3.64 -4.02 -15.78
C GLY A 71 4.64 -3.50 -14.73
N TYR A 72 5.08 -4.36 -13.80
CA TYR A 72 6.09 -4.05 -12.80
C TYR A 72 7.29 -4.98 -12.90
N ARG A 73 8.43 -4.54 -12.37
CA ARG A 73 9.67 -5.33 -12.22
C ARG A 73 10.22 -5.21 -10.81
N THR A 74 11.02 -6.18 -10.38
CA THR A 74 11.67 -6.11 -9.07
C THR A 74 12.61 -4.90 -9.01
N ASP A 75 12.52 -4.13 -7.94
CA ASP A 75 13.37 -2.97 -7.72
C ASP A 75 14.52 -3.33 -6.78
N GLY A 76 15.55 -3.96 -7.33
CA GLY A 76 16.75 -4.38 -6.60
C GLY A 76 16.41 -5.12 -5.29
N SER A 77 17.00 -4.65 -4.19
CA SER A 77 16.78 -5.18 -2.83
C SER A 77 15.80 -4.35 -2.00
N SER A 78 15.04 -3.41 -2.59
CA SER A 78 14.18 -2.48 -1.83
C SER A 78 12.94 -3.12 -1.20
N GLY A 79 12.60 -4.35 -1.61
CA GLY A 79 11.35 -5.01 -1.22
C GLY A 79 10.14 -4.54 -2.02
N TYR A 80 10.35 -3.75 -3.08
CA TYR A 80 9.32 -3.23 -3.97
C TYR A 80 9.41 -3.79 -5.38
N CYS A 81 8.28 -3.75 -6.07
CA CYS A 81 8.13 -3.83 -7.50
C CYS A 81 7.86 -2.42 -8.04
N THR A 82 8.60 -1.98 -9.06
CA THR A 82 8.46 -0.66 -9.69
C THR A 82 7.91 -0.79 -11.10
N GLN A 83 7.16 0.20 -11.58
CA GLN A 83 6.65 0.20 -12.96
C GLN A 83 7.78 0.06 -13.98
N ILE A 84 7.54 -0.70 -15.05
CA ILE A 84 8.57 -0.96 -16.07
C ILE A 84 8.88 0.29 -16.90
N SER A 85 7.86 1.08 -17.24
CA SER A 85 7.97 2.26 -18.10
C SER A 85 7.34 3.48 -17.45
N SER A 86 7.97 4.65 -17.57
CA SER A 86 7.39 5.94 -17.18
C SER A 86 6.38 6.50 -18.20
N SER A 87 6.39 6.01 -19.44
CA SER A 87 5.49 6.50 -20.51
C SER A 87 4.13 5.79 -20.53
N THR A 88 4.04 4.60 -19.95
CA THR A 88 2.80 3.82 -19.88
C THR A 88 2.47 3.55 -18.42
N PRO A 89 1.34 4.06 -17.90
CA PRO A 89 0.94 3.80 -16.53
C PRO A 89 0.80 2.29 -16.28
N ALA A 90 1.43 1.80 -15.21
CA ALA A 90 1.25 0.43 -14.78
C ALA A 90 -0.22 0.18 -14.39
N PRO A 91 -0.72 -1.06 -14.52
CA PRO A 91 -2.09 -1.36 -14.09
C PRO A 91 -2.22 -1.11 -12.59
N ARG A 92 -3.43 -0.71 -12.15
CA ARG A 92 -3.74 -0.69 -10.73
C ARG A 92 -3.74 -2.12 -10.23
N VAL A 93 -3.08 -2.37 -9.11
CA VAL A 93 -3.03 -3.68 -8.47
C VAL A 93 -3.39 -3.56 -6.99
N ILE A 94 -3.99 -4.61 -6.45
CA ILE A 94 -4.31 -4.74 -5.03
C ILE A 94 -3.87 -6.11 -4.54
N PRO A 95 -3.36 -6.26 -3.30
CA PRO A 95 -3.02 -7.56 -2.76
C PRO A 95 -4.22 -8.51 -2.83
N LYS A 96 -4.01 -9.74 -3.27
CA LYS A 96 -5.05 -10.76 -3.29
C LYS A 96 -5.27 -11.29 -1.87
N THR A 97 -6.37 -10.88 -1.25
CA THR A 97 -6.79 -11.40 0.06
C THR A 97 -7.90 -12.44 -0.14
N GLY A 98 -7.55 -13.73 -0.09
CA GLY A 98 -8.49 -14.84 -0.27
C GLY A 98 -8.36 -15.56 -1.62
N THR A 99 -9.41 -16.30 -2.01
CA THR A 99 -9.39 -17.17 -3.18
C THR A 99 -9.71 -16.45 -4.49
N SER A 100 -10.52 -15.40 -4.47
CA SER A 100 -10.95 -14.63 -5.64
C SER A 100 -10.46 -13.17 -5.60
N CYS A 101 -10.44 -12.52 -6.76
CA CYS A 101 -10.22 -11.08 -6.88
C CYS A 101 -11.59 -10.37 -6.91
N PRO A 102 -11.67 -9.13 -6.43
CA PRO A 102 -12.92 -8.36 -6.51
C PRO A 102 -13.29 -8.06 -7.96
N SER A 103 -14.56 -7.75 -8.19
CA SER A 103 -15.07 -7.38 -9.52
C SER A 103 -14.22 -6.28 -10.16
N GLY A 104 -13.90 -6.45 -11.44
CA GLY A 104 -13.02 -5.53 -12.17
C GLY A 104 -11.53 -5.84 -12.03
N PHE A 105 -11.13 -6.87 -11.28
CA PHE A 105 -9.75 -7.31 -11.16
C PHE A 105 -9.59 -8.79 -11.53
N LEU A 106 -8.48 -9.12 -12.19
CA LEU A 106 -8.06 -10.48 -12.51
C LEU A 106 -6.93 -10.92 -11.61
N THR A 107 -6.86 -12.22 -11.34
CA THR A 107 -5.77 -12.78 -10.55
C THR A 107 -4.47 -12.75 -11.34
N ASP A 108 -3.45 -12.10 -10.79
CA ASP A 108 -2.07 -12.22 -11.25
C ASP A 108 -1.43 -13.39 -10.50
N GLY A 109 -1.54 -14.58 -11.10
CA GLY A 109 -1.39 -15.86 -10.40
C GLY A 109 -0.07 -16.11 -9.69
N SER A 110 0.99 -15.36 -10.01
CA SER A 110 2.32 -15.55 -9.44
C SER A 110 2.78 -14.44 -8.50
N SER A 111 2.19 -13.23 -8.60
CA SER A 111 2.64 -12.07 -7.84
C SER A 111 1.95 -11.88 -6.49
N GLY A 112 0.85 -12.61 -6.24
CA GLY A 112 0.01 -12.40 -5.06
C GLY A 112 -0.89 -11.16 -5.17
N TYR A 113 -1.01 -10.58 -6.36
CA TYR A 113 -1.85 -9.42 -6.64
C TYR A 113 -3.07 -9.78 -7.49
N CYS A 114 -4.08 -8.92 -7.38
CA CYS A 114 -5.17 -8.78 -8.34
C CYS A 114 -4.89 -7.52 -9.18
N SER A 115 -4.95 -7.64 -10.49
CA SER A 115 -4.68 -6.56 -11.45
C SER A 115 -5.95 -6.10 -12.12
N GLU A 116 -6.15 -4.80 -12.25
CA GLU A 116 -7.32 -4.20 -12.88
C GLU A 116 -7.48 -4.69 -14.33
N ASN A 117 -8.68 -5.17 -14.67
CA ASN A 117 -9.04 -5.55 -16.02
C ASN A 117 -9.41 -4.27 -16.78
N LYS A 118 -8.52 -3.81 -17.67
CA LYS A 118 -8.76 -2.63 -18.51
C LYS A 118 -9.49 -2.99 -19.79
#